data_AF-A0A9D6L5S5-F1
#
_entry.id   AF-A0A9D6L5S5-F1
#
_cell.length_a   1.000
_cell.length_b   1.000
_cell.length_c   1.000
_cell.angle_alpha   90.00
_cell.angle_beta   90.00
_cell.angle_gamma   90.00
#
_symmetry.space_group_name_H-M   'P 1'
#
loop_
_entity.id
_entity.type
_entity.pdbx_description
1 polymer ?
#
loop_
_entity_poly.entity_id
_entity_poly.type
_entity_poly.pdbx_seq_one_letter_code
_entity_poly.pdbx_strand_id
1 'polypeptide(L)'
;MIIGERLRTLREVKKLSQGDIEKRTGLLRCYISRVENGHTVPAIETLEKMARALEVPLYQLFYDGEEPPELPNLPKRKTADDIAWGQSGKEARFLNRLRRLLGRIDEGDRRLLLYMAQKMANR
;
A
#
# COMPACT_ATOMS: atom_id res chain seq x y z
N MET A 1 -20.88 5.58 -9.96
CA MET A 1 -20.28 4.28 -10.29
C MET A 1 -20.95 3.19 -9.45
N ILE A 2 -21.79 2.35 -10.06
CA ILE A 2 -22.35 1.17 -9.37
C ILE A 2 -21.50 -0.04 -9.80
N ILE A 3 -20.85 -0.72 -8.85
CA ILE A 3 -19.92 -1.84 -9.12
C ILE A 3 -20.58 -2.93 -9.99
N GLY A 4 -21.87 -3.20 -9.77
CA GLY A 4 -22.65 -4.15 -10.57
C GLY A 4 -22.70 -3.80 -12.06
N GLU A 5 -22.90 -2.52 -12.39
CA GLU A 5 -22.90 -2.03 -13.76
C GLU A 5 -21.50 -2.18 -14.39
N ARG A 6 -20.44 -1.85 -13.65
CA ARG A 6 -19.05 -2.02 -14.11
C ARG A 6 -18.72 -3.48 -14.40
N LEU A 7 -19.13 -4.40 -13.54
CA LEU A 7 -19.00 -5.85 -13.75
C LEU A 7 -19.68 -6.28 -15.04
N ARG A 8 -20.91 -5.80 -15.28
CA ARG A 8 -21.66 -6.08 -16.50
C ARG A 8 -20.93 -5.54 -17.73
N THR A 9 -20.47 -4.30 -17.71
CA THR A 9 -19.74 -3.68 -18.83
C THR A 9 -18.48 -4.48 -19.16
N LEU A 10 -17.66 -4.83 -18.17
CA LEU A 10 -16.44 -5.63 -18.36
C LEU A 10 -16.75 -7.01 -18.93
N ARG A 11 -17.83 -7.65 -18.46
CA ARG A 11 -18.30 -8.93 -18.98
C ARG A 11 -18.70 -8.83 -20.46
N GLU A 12 -19.47 -7.82 -20.81
CA GLU A 12 -19.99 -7.60 -22.17
C GLU A 12 -18.88 -7.23 -23.16
N VAL A 13 -17.91 -6.39 -22.75
CA VAL A 13 -16.70 -6.07 -23.54
C VAL A 13 -15.91 -7.34 -23.87
N LYS A 14 -15.82 -8.28 -22.92
CA LYS A 14 -15.17 -9.58 -23.13
C LYS A 14 -16.05 -10.61 -23.83
N LYS A 15 -17.26 -10.25 -24.25
CA LYS A 15 -18.24 -11.12 -24.92
C LYS A 15 -18.58 -12.38 -24.13
N LEU A 16 -18.56 -12.28 -22.80
CA LEU A 16 -18.91 -13.38 -21.90
C LEU A 16 -20.39 -13.31 -21.53
N SER A 17 -21.08 -14.44 -21.46
CA SER A 17 -22.42 -14.52 -20.87
C SER A 17 -22.35 -14.64 -19.35
N GLN A 18 -23.46 -14.37 -18.66
CA GLN A 18 -23.56 -14.64 -17.21
C GLN A 18 -23.34 -16.14 -16.90
N GLY A 19 -23.71 -17.03 -17.83
CA GLY A 19 -23.45 -18.47 -17.70
C GLY A 19 -21.97 -18.83 -17.84
N ASP A 20 -21.20 -18.04 -18.60
CA ASP A 20 -19.74 -18.23 -18.68
C ASP A 20 -19.06 -17.80 -17.37
N ILE A 21 -19.53 -16.70 -16.77
CA ILE A 21 -19.06 -16.29 -15.44
C ILE A 21 -19.45 -17.32 -14.38
N GLU A 22 -20.64 -17.90 -14.45
CA GLU A 22 -21.06 -19.00 -13.56
C GLU A 22 -20.09 -20.19 -13.66
N LYS A 23 -19.78 -20.65 -14.87
CA LYS A 23 -18.81 -21.74 -15.08
C LYS A 23 -17.41 -21.41 -14.57
N ARG A 24 -16.96 -20.16 -14.71
CA ARG A 24 -15.62 -19.72 -14.29
C ARG A 24 -15.50 -19.47 -12.78
N THR A 25 -16.57 -19.02 -12.14
CA THR A 25 -16.57 -18.61 -10.71
C THR A 25 -17.18 -19.64 -9.77
N GLY A 26 -18.01 -20.55 -10.29
CA GLY A 26 -18.87 -21.43 -9.50
C GLY A 26 -20.06 -20.70 -8.84
N LEU A 27 -20.27 -19.41 -9.13
CA LEU A 27 -21.40 -18.64 -8.61
C LEU A 27 -22.62 -18.85 -9.49
N LEU A 28 -23.79 -19.05 -8.89
CA LEU A 28 -25.03 -19.25 -9.64
C LEU A 28 -25.32 -18.06 -10.57
N ARG A 29 -25.76 -18.34 -11.79
CA ARG A 29 -26.13 -17.31 -12.78
C ARG A 29 -27.15 -16.32 -12.23
N CYS A 30 -28.12 -16.79 -11.44
CA CYS A 30 -29.11 -15.91 -10.81
C CYS A 30 -28.49 -14.94 -9.81
N TYR A 31 -27.45 -15.36 -9.08
CA TYR A 31 -26.69 -14.50 -8.18
C TYR A 31 -25.89 -13.44 -8.96
N ILE A 32 -25.20 -13.85 -10.03
CA ILE A 32 -24.45 -12.94 -10.91
C ILE A 32 -25.39 -11.86 -11.48
N SER A 33 -26.58 -12.25 -11.96
CA SER A 33 -27.59 -11.30 -12.45
C SER A 33 -28.05 -10.31 -11.39
N ARG A 34 -28.28 -10.76 -10.14
CA ARG A 34 -28.64 -9.85 -9.03
C ARG A 34 -27.52 -8.85 -8.70
N VAL A 35 -26.27 -9.29 -8.75
CA VAL A 35 -25.10 -8.42 -8.54
C VAL A 35 -24.99 -7.39 -9.67
N GLU A 36 -25.05 -7.82 -10.93
CA GLU A 36 -24.93 -6.94 -12.10
C GLU A 36 -26.04 -5.88 -12.16
N ASN A 37 -27.25 -6.20 -11.70
CA ASN A 37 -28.39 -5.28 -11.66
C ASN A 37 -28.50 -4.49 -10.34
N GLY A 38 -27.53 -4.61 -9.43
CA GLY A 38 -27.51 -3.85 -8.17
C GLY A 38 -28.50 -4.30 -7.11
N HIS A 39 -29.14 -5.47 -7.28
CA HIS A 39 -30.05 -6.06 -6.29
C HIS A 39 -29.33 -6.73 -5.12
N THR A 40 -28.02 -6.91 -5.20
CA THR A 40 -27.22 -7.52 -4.14
C THR A 40 -25.81 -6.94 -4.15
N VAL A 41 -25.29 -6.59 -2.98
CA VAL A 41 -23.90 -6.15 -2.79
C VAL A 41 -23.05 -7.38 -2.48
N PRO A 42 -22.10 -7.76 -3.36
CA PRO A 42 -21.22 -8.91 -3.13
C PRO A 42 -20.15 -8.61 -2.08
N ALA A 43 -19.65 -9.65 -1.41
CA ALA A 43 -18.47 -9.55 -0.55
C ALA A 43 -17.19 -9.38 -1.38
N ILE A 44 -16.11 -8.88 -0.75
CA ILE A 44 -14.82 -8.65 -1.44
C ILE A 44 -14.27 -9.93 -2.08
N GLU A 45 -14.40 -11.08 -1.42
CA GLU A 45 -13.99 -12.38 -1.94
C GLU A 45 -14.74 -12.76 -3.23
N THR A 46 -16.01 -12.35 -3.33
CA THR A 46 -16.83 -12.59 -4.51
C THR A 46 -16.43 -11.68 -5.65
N LEU A 47 -16.13 -10.41 -5.35
CA LEU A 47 -15.57 -9.47 -6.33
C LEU A 47 -14.22 -9.97 -6.87
N GLU A 48 -13.37 -10.55 -6.02
CA GLU A 48 -12.11 -11.15 -6.44
C GLU A 48 -12.32 -12.37 -7.36
N LYS A 49 -13.27 -13.25 -7.05
CA LYS A 49 -13.65 -14.36 -7.95
C LYS A 49 -14.13 -13.86 -9.30
N MET A 50 -14.98 -12.83 -9.32
CA MET A 50 -15.47 -12.22 -10.55
C MET A 50 -14.35 -11.55 -11.35
N ALA A 51 -13.48 -10.77 -10.71
CA ALA A 51 -12.31 -10.14 -11.35
C ALA A 51 -11.39 -11.18 -12.00
N ARG A 52 -11.12 -12.30 -11.31
CA ARG A 52 -10.37 -13.43 -11.86
C ARG A 52 -11.07 -14.06 -13.06
N ALA A 53 -12.37 -14.33 -12.97
CA ALA A 53 -13.13 -14.89 -14.09
C ALA A 53 -13.21 -13.97 -15.31
N LEU A 54 -13.21 -12.65 -15.07
CA LEU A 54 -13.13 -11.61 -16.07
C LEU A 54 -11.71 -11.35 -16.54
N GLU A 55 -10.68 -11.95 -15.95
CA GLU A 55 -9.27 -11.72 -16.28
C GLU A 55 -8.92 -10.22 -16.26
N VAL A 56 -9.30 -9.55 -15.18
CA VAL A 56 -8.98 -8.14 -14.94
C VAL A 56 -8.42 -7.95 -13.53
N PRO A 57 -7.52 -6.97 -13.32
CA PRO A 57 -7.15 -6.57 -11.97
C PRO A 57 -8.37 -6.08 -11.18
N LEU A 58 -8.45 -6.44 -9.89
CA LEU A 58 -9.58 -6.08 -9.02
C LEU A 58 -9.86 -4.57 -8.98
N TYR A 59 -8.83 -3.73 -9.06
CA TYR A 59 -9.00 -2.27 -9.04
C TYR A 59 -9.85 -1.75 -10.21
N GLN A 60 -9.89 -2.45 -11.36
CA GLN A 60 -10.70 -2.04 -12.51
C GLN A 60 -12.21 -2.13 -12.26
N LEU A 61 -12.63 -2.87 -11.22
CA LEU A 61 -14.02 -2.88 -10.77
C LEU A 61 -14.43 -1.58 -10.06
N PHE A 62 -13.45 -0.75 -9.67
CA PHE A 62 -13.62 0.50 -8.91
C PHE A 62 -13.06 1.72 -9.65
N TYR A 63 -12.66 1.54 -10.91
CA TYR A 63 -11.99 2.56 -11.70
C TYR A 63 -12.60 2.65 -13.10
N ASP A 64 -13.06 3.85 -13.45
CA ASP A 64 -13.77 4.13 -14.71
C ASP A 64 -12.85 4.63 -15.84
N GLY A 65 -11.58 4.95 -15.55
CA GLY A 65 -10.63 5.42 -16.56
C GLY A 65 -10.16 4.32 -17.51
N GLU A 66 -9.75 4.72 -18.72
CA GLU A 66 -9.20 3.82 -19.74
C GLU A 66 -7.73 3.45 -19.47
N GLU A 67 -6.95 4.42 -18.98
CA GLU A 67 -5.57 4.22 -18.58
C GLU A 67 -5.46 3.87 -17.09
N PRO A 68 -4.51 3.01 -16.67
CA PRO A 68 -4.30 2.71 -15.27
C PRO A 68 -4.18 4.01 -14.44
N PRO A 69 -4.83 4.07 -13.25
CA PRO A 69 -4.75 5.28 -12.43
C PRO A 69 -3.30 5.62 -12.14
N GLU A 70 -2.96 6.91 -12.22
CA GLU A 70 -1.67 7.37 -11.71
C GLU A 70 -1.55 6.95 -10.26
N LEU A 71 -0.44 6.31 -9.92
CA LEU A 71 -0.18 5.94 -8.53
C LEU A 71 -0.16 7.24 -7.71
N PRO A 72 -0.96 7.33 -6.63
CA PRO A 72 -0.89 8.48 -5.77
C PRO A 72 0.56 8.65 -5.31
N ASN A 73 1.02 9.91 -5.27
CA ASN A 73 2.36 10.24 -4.78
C ASN A 73 2.37 10.03 -3.26
N LEU A 74 2.36 8.77 -2.83
CA LEU A 74 2.43 8.37 -1.45
C LEU A 74 3.79 8.82 -0.95
N PRO A 75 3.87 9.54 0.18
CA PRO A 75 5.14 9.83 0.79
C PRO A 75 5.86 8.49 0.96
N LYS A 76 7.08 8.40 0.40
CA LYS A 76 7.91 7.21 0.55
C LYS A 76 7.90 6.85 2.02
N ARG A 77 7.54 5.61 2.35
CA ARG A 77 7.54 5.11 3.71
C ARG A 77 8.89 5.50 4.31
N LYS A 78 8.86 6.36 5.33
CA LYS A 78 10.09 6.78 6.01
C LYS A 78 10.79 5.51 6.47
N THR A 79 11.98 5.28 5.93
CA THR A 79 12.85 4.20 6.37
C THR A 79 13.25 4.44 7.82
N ALA A 80 13.76 3.42 8.50
CA ALA A 80 14.32 3.63 9.86
C ALA A 80 15.39 4.73 9.84
N ASP A 81 16.16 4.82 8.76
CA ASP A 81 17.16 5.86 8.53
C ASP A 81 16.52 7.25 8.38
N ASP A 82 15.34 7.38 7.77
CA ASP A 82 14.64 8.66 7.64
C ASP A 82 14.06 9.18 8.97
N ILE A 83 13.94 8.32 9.99
CA ILE A 83 13.46 8.64 11.33
C ILE A 83 14.63 8.76 12.33
N ALA A 84 15.84 8.34 11.95
CA ALA A 84 16.97 8.34 12.85
C ALA A 84 17.33 9.77 13.31
N TRP A 85 17.52 9.92 14.62
CA TRP A 85 17.89 11.19 15.24
C TRP A 85 19.21 11.70 14.66
N GLY A 86 19.24 12.98 14.28
CA GLY A 86 20.43 13.60 13.67
C GLY A 86 20.54 13.47 12.14
N GLN A 87 19.49 13.00 11.46
CA GLN A 87 19.49 12.92 9.98
C GLN A 87 19.12 14.24 9.30
N SER A 88 18.35 15.11 9.96
CA SER A 88 17.98 16.41 9.39
C SER A 88 17.88 17.52 10.45
N GLY A 89 17.76 18.77 9.98
CA GLY A 89 17.46 19.92 10.84
C GLY A 89 18.54 20.29 11.85
N LYS A 90 18.11 20.76 13.03
CA LYS A 90 19.00 21.23 14.11
C LYS A 90 19.83 20.09 14.71
N GLU A 91 19.25 18.89 14.79
CA GLU A 91 19.88 17.70 15.34
C GLU A 91 21.05 17.24 14.48
N ALA A 92 20.89 17.25 13.14
CA ALA A 92 21.99 16.92 12.23
C ALA A 92 23.19 17.87 12.38
N ARG A 93 22.92 19.16 12.58
CA ARG A 93 23.99 20.14 12.82
C ARG A 93 24.69 19.89 14.15
N PHE A 94 23.92 19.57 15.20
CA PHE A 94 24.46 19.21 16.50
C PHE A 94 25.32 17.94 16.43
N LEU A 95 24.82 16.87 15.81
CA LEU A 95 25.54 15.61 15.65
C LEU A 95 26.85 15.80 14.86
N ASN A 96 26.83 16.58 13.78
CA ASN A 96 28.04 16.91 13.04
C ASN A 96 29.06 17.69 13.87
N ARG A 97 28.58 18.66 14.68
CA ARG A 97 29.45 19.40 15.60
C ARG A 97 30.04 18.47 16.66
N LEU A 98 29.23 17.61 17.25
CA LEU A 98 29.66 16.62 18.24
C LEU A 98 30.71 15.68 17.66
N ARG A 99 30.48 15.13 16.46
CA ARG A 99 31.43 14.27 15.75
C ARG A 99 32.78 14.95 15.53
N ARG A 100 32.77 16.23 15.12
CA ARG A 100 33.99 17.02 14.92
C ARG A 100 34.76 17.25 16.22
N LEU A 101 34.06 17.49 17.33
CA LEU A 101 34.69 17.70 18.63
C LEU A 101 35.25 16.39 19.19
N LEU A 102 34.48 15.30 19.16
CA LEU A 102 34.93 13.97 19.59
C LEU A 102 36.17 13.50 18.81
N GLY A 103 36.27 13.83 17.51
CA GLY A 103 37.45 13.52 16.71
C GLY A 103 38.73 14.24 17.14
N ARG A 104 38.63 15.31 17.93
CA ARG A 104 39.76 16.09 18.47
C ARG A 104 40.17 15.69 19.88
N ILE A 105 39.38 14.86 20.55
CA ILE A 105 39.62 14.38 21.91
C ILE A 105 40.46 13.11 21.83
N ASP A 106 41.35 12.86 22.80
CA ASP A 106 42.10 11.61 22.85
C ASP A 106 41.18 10.40 23.06
N GLU A 107 41.71 9.21 22.85
CA GLU A 107 40.90 8.00 22.88
C GLU A 107 40.37 7.66 24.27
N GLY A 108 41.14 7.94 25.33
CA GLY A 108 40.76 7.70 26.72
C GLY A 108 39.58 8.57 27.14
N ASP A 109 39.69 9.88 26.92
CA ASP A 109 38.62 10.83 27.25
C ASP A 109 37.36 10.57 26.43
N ARG A 110 37.51 10.17 25.16
CA ARG A 110 36.38 9.79 24.30
C ARG A 110 35.64 8.56 24.82
N ARG A 111 36.37 7.53 25.26
CA ARG A 111 35.77 6.33 25.86
C ARG A 111 35.03 6.67 27.16
N LEU A 112 35.60 7.54 28.01
CA LEU A 112 34.94 7.98 29.24
C LEU A 112 33.63 8.73 28.95
N LEU A 113 33.63 9.67 28.00
CA LEU A 113 32.42 10.41 27.62
C LEU A 113 31.32 9.47 27.08
N LEU A 114 31.69 8.50 26.22
CA LEU A 114 30.74 7.52 25.70
C LEU A 114 30.18 6.61 26.80
N TYR A 115 31.02 6.19 27.75
CA TYR A 115 30.60 5.42 28.91
C TYR A 115 29.58 6.20 29.78
N MET A 116 29.84 7.47 30.06
CA MET A 116 28.88 8.31 30.80
C MET A 116 27.57 8.48 30.05
N ALA A 117 27.62 8.73 28.74
CA ALA A 117 26.43 8.84 27.91
C ALA A 117 25.59 7.55 27.93
N GLN A 118 26.23 6.39 27.82
CA GLN A 118 25.56 5.09 27.89
C GLN A 118 24.91 4.85 29.26
N LYS A 119 25.60 5.25 30.36
CA LYS A 119 25.05 5.17 31.72
C LYS A 119 23.85 6.09 31.93
N MET A 120 23.81 7.25 31.26
CA MET A 120 22.68 8.17 31.30
C MET A 120 21.49 7.68 30.46
N ALA A 121 21.75 7.03 29.32
CA ALA A 121 20.70 6.51 28.43
C ALA A 121 20.01 5.24 28.95
N ASN A 122 20.70 4.46 29.79
CA ASN A 122 20.17 3.24 30.42
C ASN A 122 19.44 3.49 31.77
N ARG A 123 19.16 4.74 32.11
CA ARG A 123 18.32 5.14 33.25
C ARG A 123 16.93 5.52 32.76
#